data_AF-A0A535WZJ8-F1
#
_entry.id   AF-A0A535WZJ8-F1
#
_cell.length_a   1.000
_cell.length_b   1.000
_cell.length_c   1.000
_cell.angle_alpha   90.00
_cell.angle_beta   90.00
_cell.angle_gamma   90.00
#
_symmetry.space_group_name_H-M   'P 1'
#
loop_
_entity.id
_entity.type
_entity.pdbx_description
1 polymer ?
#
loop_
_entity_poly.entity_id
_entity_poly.type
_entity_poly.pdbx_seq_one_letter_code
_entity_poly.pdbx_strand_id
1 'polypeptide(L)'
;MWRSRSRWGCRTGVPKASAWGLRTRWSGATLTAFVRDLPRRFAEVVACGLEDTLVHGDFHPGNFRGDGSALTLLDWGDSGVGHPLLDQAAFLDRIPGDALQAVRDHWFRLWRTFAPGSDPAHASALLGPIAAARQALVYQGFLDRIEPTEHAYHRLDPADWLRRTAALVRSTPAAV
;
A
#
# COMPACT_ATOMS: atom_id res chain seq x y z
N MET A 1 -41.77 14.73 -0.58
CA MET A 1 -41.83 13.42 0.10
C MET A 1 -41.34 12.35 -0.88
N TRP A 2 -40.03 12.11 -0.94
CA TRP A 2 -39.43 11.03 -1.73
C TRP A 2 -38.46 10.28 -0.83
N ARG A 3 -38.84 9.07 -0.45
CA ARG A 3 -38.00 8.11 0.27
C ARG A 3 -37.33 7.23 -0.77
N SER A 4 -36.04 7.46 -1.02
CA SER A 4 -35.16 6.48 -1.68
C SER A 4 -34.21 5.94 -0.63
N ARG A 5 -34.33 4.65 -0.32
CA ARG A 5 -33.45 3.93 0.60
C ARG A 5 -32.18 3.51 -0.14
N SER A 6 -31.25 4.45 -0.32
CA SER A 6 -29.88 4.14 -0.71
C SER A 6 -29.16 3.53 0.50
N ARG A 7 -29.08 2.19 0.58
CA ARG A 7 -28.22 1.50 1.56
C ARG A 7 -26.77 1.47 1.08
N TRP A 8 -26.19 2.65 0.87
CA TRP A 8 -24.74 2.82 0.89
C TRP A 8 -24.48 3.86 1.97
N GLY A 9 -24.73 3.44 3.22
CA GLY A 9 -24.34 4.22 4.37
C GLY A 9 -22.82 4.30 4.35
N CYS A 10 -22.30 5.49 4.05
CA CYS A 10 -20.95 5.89 4.42
C CYS A 10 -20.88 5.74 5.94
N ARG A 11 -20.42 4.59 6.42
CA ARG A 11 -20.03 4.45 7.82
C ARG A 11 -18.74 5.24 7.95
N THR A 12 -18.88 6.51 8.34
CA THR A 12 -17.79 7.42 8.75
C THR A 12 -17.15 7.00 10.08
N GLY A 13 -17.09 5.70 10.34
CA GLY A 13 -16.42 5.10 11.48
C GLY A 13 -15.55 3.98 10.94
N VAL A 14 -14.38 4.34 10.43
CA VAL A 14 -13.33 3.37 10.15
C VAL A 14 -12.93 2.78 11.50
N PRO A 15 -13.07 1.47 11.73
CA PRO A 15 -12.30 0.84 12.79
C PRO A 15 -10.83 1.02 12.37
N LYS A 16 -10.12 1.95 13.01
CA LYS A 16 -8.66 1.87 13.05
C LYS A 16 -8.30 0.46 13.45
N ALA A 17 -7.23 -0.08 12.90
CA ALA A 17 -6.86 -1.48 12.94
C ALA A 17 -6.58 -2.05 14.36
N SER A 18 -7.56 -1.99 15.26
CA SER A 18 -7.59 -2.61 16.58
C SER A 18 -8.07 -4.07 16.50
N ALA A 19 -8.29 -4.61 15.29
CA ALA A 19 -8.59 -6.02 15.08
C ALA A 19 -7.33 -6.90 15.08
N TRP A 20 -6.12 -6.33 15.06
CA TRP A 20 -4.88 -7.10 15.20
C TRP A 20 -4.51 -7.20 16.68
N GLY A 21 -5.14 -8.14 17.36
CA GLY A 21 -4.72 -8.65 18.68
C GLY A 21 -3.39 -9.40 18.63
N LEU A 22 -2.37 -8.85 17.96
CA LEU A 22 -1.02 -9.38 17.97
C LEU A 22 -0.13 -8.37 18.67
N ARG A 23 0.28 -8.71 19.89
CA ARG A 23 1.49 -8.15 20.54
C ARG A 23 2.73 -8.62 19.76
N THR A 24 2.81 -8.32 18.47
CA THR A 24 3.99 -8.58 17.66
C THR A 24 5.04 -7.56 18.06
N ARG A 25 6.02 -8.03 18.85
CA ARG A 25 7.18 -7.25 19.24
C ARG A 25 7.81 -6.63 17.99
N TRP A 26 8.12 -5.35 18.06
CA TRP A 26 8.98 -4.70 17.08
C TRP A 26 10.32 -5.44 17.07
N SER A 27 10.80 -5.83 15.89
CA SER A 27 12.16 -6.35 15.73
C SER A 27 12.97 -5.28 15.00
N GLY A 28 13.63 -4.42 15.76
CA GLY A 28 14.60 -3.46 15.20
C GLY A 28 15.66 -4.16 14.35
N ALA A 29 16.02 -5.41 14.70
CA ALA A 29 16.92 -6.25 13.91
C ALA A 29 16.33 -6.60 12.52
N THR A 30 15.05 -6.95 12.44
CA THR A 30 14.39 -7.25 11.15
C THR A 30 14.37 -6.02 10.24
N LEU A 31 14.00 -4.85 10.77
CA LEU A 31 13.98 -3.61 9.99
C LEU A 31 15.40 -3.18 9.60
N THR A 32 16.38 -3.34 10.49
CA THR A 32 17.80 -3.05 10.18
C THR A 32 18.31 -3.94 9.03
N ALA A 33 18.01 -5.25 9.09
CA ALA A 33 18.39 -6.18 8.02
C ALA A 33 17.68 -5.82 6.70
N PHE A 34 16.40 -5.49 6.74
CA PHE A 34 15.64 -5.02 5.58
C PHE A 34 16.26 -3.78 4.95
N VAL A 35 16.61 -2.76 5.75
CA VAL A 35 17.26 -1.53 5.25
C VAL A 35 18.61 -1.84 4.60
N ARG A 36 19.42 -2.72 5.21
CA ARG A 36 20.71 -3.14 4.63
C ARG A 36 20.55 -3.88 3.30
N ASP A 37 19.43 -4.58 3.11
CA ASP A 37 19.11 -5.39 1.94
C ASP A 37 18.45 -4.58 0.79
N LEU A 38 18.08 -3.31 1.03
CA LEU A 38 17.42 -2.47 0.04
C LEU A 38 18.17 -2.35 -1.29
N PRO A 39 19.50 -2.17 -1.35
CA PRO A 39 20.22 -2.09 -2.63
C PRO A 39 20.03 -3.34 -3.50
N ARG A 40 20.10 -4.55 -2.90
CA ARG A 40 19.86 -5.80 -3.61
C ARG A 40 18.41 -5.88 -4.10
N ARG A 41 17.45 -5.56 -3.23
CA ARG A 41 16.02 -5.55 -3.60
C ARG A 41 15.72 -4.58 -4.74
N PHE A 42 16.30 -3.39 -4.74
CA PHE A 42 16.11 -2.41 -5.81
C PHE A 42 16.69 -2.92 -7.14
N ALA A 43 17.87 -3.55 -7.11
CA ALA A 43 18.42 -4.18 -8.31
C ALA A 43 17.49 -5.28 -8.87
N GLU A 44 16.89 -6.09 -8.00
CA GLU A 44 15.92 -7.12 -8.40
C GLU A 44 14.60 -6.52 -8.93
N VAL A 45 14.13 -5.42 -8.34
CA VAL A 45 12.96 -4.69 -8.85
C VAL A 45 13.23 -4.15 -10.26
N VAL A 46 14.41 -3.56 -10.49
CA VAL A 46 14.80 -3.09 -11.84
C VAL A 46 14.86 -4.25 -12.83
N ALA A 47 15.39 -5.41 -12.41
CA ALA A 47 15.44 -6.60 -13.25
C ALA A 47 14.06 -7.16 -13.63
N CYS A 48 12.98 -6.77 -12.93
CA CYS A 48 11.61 -7.14 -13.28
C CYS A 48 11.08 -6.42 -14.53
N GLY A 49 11.79 -5.43 -15.07
CA GLY A 49 11.50 -4.85 -16.40
C GLY A 49 10.27 -3.95 -16.46
N LEU A 50 9.93 -3.27 -15.36
CA LEU A 50 8.89 -2.22 -15.33
C LEU A 50 9.56 -0.87 -15.12
N GLU A 51 9.24 0.09 -16.01
CA GLU A 51 9.71 1.47 -15.88
C GLU A 51 8.92 2.23 -14.80
N ASP A 52 9.55 3.27 -14.26
CA ASP A 52 8.88 4.18 -13.32
C ASP A 52 7.75 4.95 -14.01
N THR A 53 6.70 5.23 -13.26
CA THR A 53 5.49 5.92 -13.71
C THR A 53 5.06 6.98 -12.69
N LEU A 54 4.02 7.75 -13.01
CA LEU A 54 3.32 8.53 -12.00
C LEU A 54 2.59 7.58 -11.03
N VAL A 55 2.99 7.59 -9.77
CA VAL A 55 2.30 6.91 -8.67
C VAL A 55 1.45 7.90 -7.88
N HIS A 56 0.32 7.43 -7.39
CA HIS A 56 -0.61 8.19 -6.56
C HIS A 56 -0.09 8.39 -5.14
N GLY A 57 0.55 7.38 -4.55
CA GLY A 57 1.13 7.45 -3.21
C GLY A 57 0.17 7.07 -2.07
N ASP A 58 -1.14 7.26 -2.26
CA ASP A 58 -2.21 6.77 -1.39
C ASP A 58 -3.35 6.07 -2.18
N PHE A 59 -3.00 5.08 -3.00
CA PHE A 59 -3.92 4.47 -3.98
C PHE A 59 -4.92 3.46 -3.39
N HIS A 60 -5.61 3.81 -2.31
CA HIS A 60 -6.60 2.92 -1.69
C HIS A 60 -8.03 3.15 -2.24
N PRO A 61 -8.93 2.14 -2.19
CA PRO A 61 -10.31 2.27 -2.72
C PRO A 61 -11.12 3.43 -2.11
N GLY A 62 -10.74 3.92 -0.93
CA GLY A 62 -11.39 5.08 -0.29
C GLY A 62 -11.16 6.42 -1.00
N ASN A 63 -10.22 6.51 -1.94
CA ASN A 63 -9.93 7.74 -2.70
C ASN A 63 -10.66 7.81 -4.05
N PHE A 64 -11.44 6.78 -4.37
CA PHE A 64 -12.29 6.79 -5.56
C PHE A 64 -13.68 7.35 -5.24
N ARG A 65 -14.19 8.20 -6.14
CA ARG A 65 -15.59 8.63 -6.18
C ARG A 65 -16.18 8.33 -7.53
N GLY A 66 -17.49 8.08 -7.57
CA GLY A 66 -18.20 7.84 -8.81
C GLY A 66 -19.09 6.60 -8.72
N ASP A 67 -19.36 6.01 -9.88
CA ASP A 67 -20.19 4.83 -10.03
C ASP A 67 -19.47 3.76 -10.84
N GLY A 68 -20.13 2.62 -11.10
CA GLY A 68 -19.54 1.53 -11.87
C GLY A 68 -19.22 1.86 -13.34
N SER A 69 -19.54 3.07 -13.82
CA SER A 69 -19.28 3.52 -15.18
C SER A 69 -18.21 4.61 -15.26
N ALA A 70 -18.08 5.43 -14.22
CA ALA A 70 -17.09 6.50 -14.15
C ALA A 70 -16.52 6.60 -12.74
N LEU A 71 -15.19 6.55 -12.63
CA LEU A 71 -14.45 6.71 -11.38
C LEU A 71 -13.53 7.92 -11.47
N THR A 72 -13.50 8.71 -10.40
CA THR A 72 -12.56 9.82 -10.19
C THR A 72 -11.67 9.48 -9.01
N LEU A 73 -10.36 9.55 -9.22
CA LEU A 73 -9.36 9.38 -8.18
C LEU A 73 -9.01 10.74 -7.58
N LEU A 74 -9.14 10.84 -6.26
CA LEU A 74 -8.89 12.04 -5.47
C LEU A 74 -7.60 11.90 -4.65
N ASP A 75 -7.16 13.02 -4.07
CA ASP A 75 -6.10 13.06 -3.06
C ASP A 75 -4.68 12.72 -3.57
N TRP A 76 -4.25 13.47 -4.59
CA TRP A 76 -2.95 13.33 -5.24
C TRP A 76 -1.77 13.95 -4.46
N GLY A 77 -1.97 14.29 -3.18
CA GLY A 77 -0.97 15.02 -2.37
C GLY A 77 0.35 14.28 -2.16
N ASP A 78 0.30 12.93 -2.16
CA ASP A 78 1.46 12.05 -1.97
C ASP A 78 2.03 11.47 -3.28
N SER A 79 1.59 12.02 -4.42
CA SER A 79 1.98 11.54 -5.74
C SER A 79 3.46 11.80 -6.05
N GLY A 80 4.04 10.99 -6.93
CA GLY A 80 5.43 11.11 -7.33
C GLY A 80 5.78 10.20 -8.50
N VAL A 81 7.04 10.22 -8.91
CA VAL A 81 7.56 9.28 -9.91
C VAL A 81 8.17 8.08 -9.20
N GLY A 82 7.80 6.87 -9.62
CA GLY A 82 8.38 5.64 -9.10
C GLY A 82 7.72 4.39 -9.66
N HIS A 83 8.11 3.24 -9.12
CA HIS A 83 7.67 1.96 -9.65
C HIS A 83 6.15 1.78 -9.52
N PRO A 84 5.42 1.42 -10.60
CA PRO A 84 3.96 1.41 -10.63
C PRO A 84 3.29 0.52 -9.57
N LEU A 85 3.97 -0.54 -9.14
CA LEU A 85 3.45 -1.46 -8.12
C LEU A 85 3.57 -0.94 -6.67
N LEU A 86 4.15 0.24 -6.43
CA LEU A 86 4.13 0.88 -5.10
C LEU A 86 2.70 1.14 -4.61
N ASP A 87 1.80 1.49 -5.53
CA ASP A 87 0.39 1.77 -5.24
C ASP A 87 -0.46 0.51 -5.03
N GLN A 88 0.02 -0.64 -5.53
CA GLN A 88 -0.76 -1.88 -5.52
C GLN A 88 -1.10 -2.33 -4.10
N ALA A 89 -0.16 -2.21 -3.14
CA ALA A 89 -0.37 -2.66 -1.78
C ALA A 89 -1.53 -1.92 -1.09
N ALA A 90 -1.63 -0.60 -1.29
CA ALA A 90 -2.71 0.21 -0.74
C ALA A 90 -4.06 -0.12 -1.38
N PHE A 91 -4.07 -0.39 -2.69
CA PHE A 91 -5.29 -0.79 -3.41
C PHE A 91 -5.86 -2.11 -2.89
N LEU A 92 -4.99 -3.12 -2.76
CA LEU A 92 -5.38 -4.47 -2.41
C LEU A 92 -5.82 -4.63 -0.95
N ASP A 93 -5.42 -3.74 -0.04
CA ASP A 93 -5.69 -3.83 1.40
C ASP A 93 -7.18 -3.87 1.75
N ARG A 94 -8.03 -3.27 0.92
CA ARG A 94 -9.49 -3.20 1.12
C ARG A 94 -10.28 -4.06 0.13
N ILE A 95 -9.61 -4.90 -0.66
CA ILE A 95 -10.27 -5.85 -1.54
C ILE A 95 -10.73 -7.07 -0.72
N PRO A 96 -12.00 -7.50 -0.83
CA PRO A 96 -12.49 -8.72 -0.18
C PRO A 96 -11.62 -9.93 -0.52
N GLY A 97 -11.38 -10.81 0.46
CA GLY A 97 -10.43 -11.92 0.32
C GLY A 97 -10.76 -12.90 -0.81
N ASP A 98 -12.05 -13.11 -1.09
CA ASP A 98 -12.54 -13.93 -2.21
C ASP A 98 -12.26 -13.31 -3.59
N ALA A 99 -12.16 -11.97 -3.67
CA ALA A 99 -11.83 -11.25 -4.90
C ALA A 99 -10.33 -10.94 -5.05
N LEU A 100 -9.55 -10.99 -3.96
CA LEU A 100 -8.17 -10.52 -3.90
C LEU A 100 -7.29 -11.13 -4.99
N GLN A 101 -7.32 -12.47 -5.14
CA GLN A 101 -6.46 -13.14 -6.12
C GLN A 101 -6.84 -12.77 -7.56
N ALA A 102 -8.14 -12.73 -7.87
CA ALA A 102 -8.62 -12.37 -9.20
C ALA A 102 -8.21 -10.94 -9.59
N VAL A 103 -8.30 -9.99 -8.64
CA VAL A 103 -7.86 -8.60 -8.85
C VAL A 103 -6.35 -8.53 -9.06
N ARG A 104 -5.56 -9.25 -8.26
CA ARG A 104 -4.09 -9.31 -8.42
C ARG A 104 -3.69 -9.88 -9.78
N ASP A 105 -4.31 -10.99 -10.19
CA ASP A 105 -4.01 -11.63 -11.48
C ASP A 105 -4.39 -10.73 -12.65
N HIS A 106 -5.52 -10.02 -12.55
CA HIS A 106 -5.91 -9.02 -13.53
C HIS A 106 -4.88 -7.88 -13.61
N TRP A 107 -4.47 -7.34 -12.48
CA TRP A 107 -3.46 -6.29 -12.40
C TRP A 107 -2.14 -6.72 -13.07
N PHE A 108 -1.62 -7.91 -12.75
CA PHE A 108 -0.38 -8.43 -13.33
C PHE A 108 -0.49 -8.66 -14.83
N ARG A 109 -1.63 -9.18 -15.30
CA ARG A 109 -1.88 -9.36 -16.73
C ARG A 109 -1.87 -8.04 -17.50
N LEU A 110 -2.44 -6.97 -16.94
CA LEU A 110 -2.41 -5.64 -17.57
C LEU A 110 -0.96 -5.14 -17.72
N TRP A 111 -0.13 -5.28 -16.68
CA TRP A 111 1.29 -4.92 -16.77
C TRP A 111 2.06 -5.74 -17.78
N ARG A 112 1.86 -7.06 -17.84
CA ARG A 112 2.50 -7.90 -18.88
C ARG A 112 2.04 -7.57 -20.30
N THR A 113 0.83 -7.04 -20.44
CA THR A 113 0.31 -6.59 -21.75
C THR A 113 1.00 -5.28 -22.16
N PHE A 114 1.19 -4.36 -21.22
CA PHE A 114 1.85 -3.07 -21.48
C PHE A 114 3.37 -3.19 -21.64
N ALA A 115 4.01 -4.01 -20.81
CA ALA A 115 5.45 -4.29 -20.80
C ALA A 115 5.70 -5.80 -20.95
N PRO A 116 5.69 -6.32 -22.19
CA PRO A 116 6.00 -7.73 -22.44
C PRO A 116 7.38 -8.13 -21.90
N GLY A 117 7.47 -9.29 -21.27
CA GLY A 117 8.71 -9.78 -20.64
C GLY A 117 8.94 -9.29 -19.21
N SER A 118 8.11 -8.38 -18.69
CA SER A 118 8.17 -7.97 -17.29
C SER A 118 7.68 -9.06 -16.32
N ASP A 119 8.19 -9.01 -15.08
CA ASP A 119 7.71 -9.83 -13.96
C ASP A 119 7.03 -8.98 -12.87
N PRO A 120 5.77 -8.56 -13.08
CA PRO A 120 5.04 -7.78 -12.09
C PRO A 120 4.72 -8.57 -10.81
N ALA A 121 4.71 -9.90 -10.87
CA ALA A 121 4.43 -10.72 -9.69
C ALA A 121 5.63 -10.72 -8.74
N HIS A 122 6.84 -10.89 -9.27
CA HIS A 122 8.07 -10.78 -8.49
C HIS A 122 8.30 -9.36 -7.98
N ALA A 123 8.14 -8.35 -8.84
CA ALA A 123 8.24 -6.95 -8.43
C ALA A 123 7.26 -6.60 -7.29
N SER A 124 6.01 -7.06 -7.37
CA SER A 124 5.00 -6.89 -6.29
C SER A 124 5.48 -7.46 -4.95
N ALA A 125 6.06 -8.67 -4.96
CA ALA A 125 6.57 -9.31 -3.76
C ALA A 125 7.75 -8.54 -3.14
N LEU A 126 8.66 -8.05 -3.98
CA LEU A 126 9.80 -7.24 -3.54
C LEU A 126 9.37 -5.88 -2.97
N LEU A 127 8.38 -5.25 -3.60
CA LEU A 127 7.90 -3.91 -3.27
C LEU A 127 6.94 -3.87 -2.09
N GLY A 128 6.26 -4.95 -1.74
CA GLY A 128 5.32 -4.98 -0.62
C GLY A 128 5.89 -4.38 0.68
N PRO A 129 7.04 -4.87 1.19
CA PRO A 129 7.72 -4.25 2.33
C PRO A 129 8.16 -2.80 2.09
N ILE A 130 8.60 -2.46 0.88
CA ILE A 130 9.06 -1.11 0.53
C ILE A 130 7.89 -0.11 0.58
N ALA A 131 6.74 -0.48 0.02
CA ALA A 131 5.52 0.31 0.05
C ALA A 131 5.05 0.55 1.50
N ALA A 132 5.07 -0.48 2.35
CA ALA A 132 4.74 -0.32 3.76
C ALA A 132 5.74 0.58 4.51
N ALA A 133 7.04 0.46 4.22
CA ALA A 133 8.07 1.30 4.82
C ALA A 133 7.93 2.77 4.38
N ARG A 134 7.61 3.01 3.11
CA ARG A 134 7.32 4.35 2.58
C ARG A 134 6.18 5.01 3.33
N GLN A 135 5.10 4.28 3.63
CA GLN A 135 3.97 4.82 4.39
C GLN A 135 4.39 5.28 5.79
N ALA A 136 5.29 4.56 6.48
CA ALA A 136 5.79 5.04 7.77
C ALA A 136 6.48 6.41 7.66
N LEU A 137 7.23 6.66 6.58
CA LEU A 137 7.87 7.95 6.32
C LEU A 137 6.86 9.04 5.94
N VAL A 138 5.84 8.71 5.15
CA VAL A 138 4.75 9.64 4.79
C VAL A 138 4.02 10.11 6.05
N TYR A 139 3.57 9.19 6.89
CA TYR A 139 2.88 9.52 8.14
C TYR A 139 3.78 10.25 9.15
N GLN A 140 5.09 9.95 9.19
CA GLN A 140 6.02 10.73 10.00
C GLN A 140 6.11 12.16 9.49
N GLY A 141 6.33 12.37 8.20
CA GLY A 141 6.38 13.70 7.60
C GLY A 141 5.05 14.46 7.70
N PHE A 142 3.92 13.75 7.78
CA PHE A 142 2.61 14.34 8.06
C PHE A 142 2.53 14.84 9.50
N LEU A 143 2.90 14.01 10.48
CA LEU A 143 2.96 14.40 11.90
C LEU A 143 3.89 15.59 12.16
N ASP A 144 5.01 15.65 11.46
CA ASP A 144 5.99 16.75 11.58
C ASP A 144 5.43 18.09 11.09
N ARG A 145 4.35 18.10 10.31
CA ARG A 145 3.82 19.30 9.62
C ARG A 145 2.36 19.62 9.91
N ILE A 146 1.59 18.69 10.48
CA ILE A 146 0.19 18.91 10.79
C ILE A 146 -0.02 19.52 12.17
N GLU A 147 -1.17 20.18 12.35
CA GLU A 147 -1.59 20.79 13.60
C GLU A 147 -1.57 19.77 14.76
N PRO A 148 -1.11 20.17 15.96
CA PRO A 148 -1.06 19.28 17.12
C PRO A 148 -2.39 18.61 17.48
N THR A 149 -3.53 19.21 17.13
CA THR A 149 -4.87 18.64 17.33
C THR A 149 -5.09 17.37 16.50
N GLU A 150 -4.45 17.26 15.34
CA GLU A 150 -4.57 16.11 14.44
C GLU A 150 -3.66 14.95 14.85
N HIS A 151 -2.65 15.19 15.70
CA HIS A 151 -1.69 14.17 16.14
C HIS A 151 -2.38 12.99 16.83
N ALA A 152 -3.50 13.24 17.52
CA ALA A 152 -4.26 12.18 18.18
C ALA A 152 -4.76 11.11 17.21
N TYR A 153 -4.95 11.48 15.94
CA TYR A 153 -5.39 10.55 14.91
C TYR A 153 -4.22 9.79 14.26
N HIS A 154 -3.02 10.37 14.19
CA HIS A 154 -1.94 9.82 13.36
C HIS A 154 -0.70 9.35 14.11
N ARG A 155 -0.57 9.66 15.40
CA ARG A 155 0.65 9.37 16.19
C ARG A 155 1.09 7.89 16.21
N LEU A 156 0.18 6.96 15.92
CA LEU A 156 0.49 5.53 15.89
C LEU A 156 0.77 5.01 14.47
N ASP A 157 0.43 5.77 13.43
CA ASP A 157 0.50 5.31 12.04
C ASP A 157 1.94 4.95 11.63
N PRO A 158 2.99 5.76 11.91
CA PRO A 158 4.36 5.36 11.55
C PRO A 158 4.77 4.02 12.17
N ALA A 159 4.39 3.84 13.43
CA ALA A 159 4.65 2.65 14.21
C ALA A 159 3.90 1.41 13.70
N ASP A 160 2.64 1.57 13.29
CA ASP A 160 1.83 0.52 12.70
C ASP A 160 2.39 0.08 11.34
N TRP A 161 2.82 1.04 10.50
CA TRP A 161 3.44 0.77 9.20
C TRP A 161 4.80 0.09 9.31
N LEU A 162 5.63 0.45 10.29
CA LEU A 162 6.89 -0.26 10.56
C LEU A 162 6.64 -1.70 11.04
N ARG A 163 5.62 -1.95 11.85
CA ARG A 163 5.22 -3.31 12.25
C ARG A 163 4.74 -4.12 11.05
N ARG A 164 3.95 -3.52 10.16
CA ARG A 164 3.50 -4.15 8.90
C ARG A 164 4.68 -4.47 7.98
N THR A 165 5.62 -3.54 7.83
CA THR A 165 6.87 -3.76 7.08
C THR A 165 7.60 -5.00 7.61
N ALA A 166 7.84 -5.06 8.92
CA ALA A 166 8.53 -6.19 9.54
C ALA A 166 7.77 -7.52 9.37
N ALA A 167 6.43 -7.50 9.40
CA ALA A 167 5.61 -8.69 9.12
C ALA A 167 5.78 -9.16 7.67
N LEU A 168 5.72 -8.25 6.70
CA LEU A 168 5.90 -8.56 5.28
C LEU A 168 7.28 -9.15 5.00
N VAL A 169 8.35 -8.55 5.55
CA VAL A 169 9.72 -9.06 5.43
C VAL A 169 9.86 -10.49 5.95
N ARG A 170 9.16 -10.85 7.03
CA ARG A 170 9.19 -12.23 7.58
C ARG A 170 8.37 -13.22 6.76
N SER A 171 7.32 -12.75 6.07
CA SER A 171 6.45 -13.60 5.25
C SER A 171 6.99 -13.83 3.84
N THR A 172 7.88 -12.97 3.34
CA THR A 172 8.58 -13.18 2.08
C THR A 172 9.73 -14.16 2.35
N PRO A 173 9.75 -15.36 1.72
CA PRO A 173 10.90 -16.25 1.84
C PRO A 173 12.16 -15.52 1.38
N ALA A 174 13.28 -15.68 2.11
CA ALA A 174 14.57 -15.29 1.57
C ALA A 174 14.77 -16.11 0.28
N ALA A 175 15.00 -15.42 -0.85
CA ALA A 175 15.51 -16.08 -2.04
C ALA A 175 16.84 -16.75 -1.63
N VAL A 176 16.88 -18.07 -1.74
CA VAL A 176 18.09 -18.89 -1.53
C VAL A 176 18.99 -18.76 -2.74
#